data_AF-A0A957SXY3-F1
#
_entry.id   AF-A0A957SXY3-F1
#
_cell.length_a   1.000
_cell.length_b   1.000
_cell.length_c   1.000
_cell.angle_alpha   90.00
_cell.angle_beta   90.00
_cell.angle_gamma   90.00
#
_symmetry.space_group_name_H-M   'P 1'
#
loop_
_entity.id
_entity.type
_entity.pdbx_description
1 polymer ?
#
loop_
_entity_poly.entity_id
_entity_poly.type
_entity_poly.pdbx_seq_one_letter_code
_entity_poly.pdbx_strand_id
1 'polypeptide(L)'
;MKAFADLYTALDETNNTNAKVALMANYFQDAPPEDAAWVLHFLSGRRPRRAVNGRKLAEWAAAEAGVPDWLFGESYDAVGDIAETITLLLPETDQESDRPLHEWVEERLLPLQDRAEGEQRQAIVQAWQELSRPQRFIWNKLITGG
;
A
#
# COMPACT_ATOMS: atom_id res chain seq x y z
N MET A 1 7.78 -2.58 -6.83
CA MET A 1 6.80 -1.71 -6.15
C MET A 1 6.54 -0.41 -6.91
N LYS A 2 7.58 0.36 -7.24
CA LYS A 2 7.49 1.64 -7.96
C LYS A 2 6.58 1.61 -9.21
N ALA A 3 6.89 0.73 -10.17
CA ALA A 3 6.11 0.62 -11.41
C ALA A 3 4.62 0.29 -11.17
N PHE A 4 4.30 -0.46 -10.11
CA PHE A 4 2.91 -0.73 -9.76
C PHE A 4 2.21 0.48 -9.14
N ALA A 5 2.92 1.25 -8.31
CA ALA A 5 2.40 2.51 -7.78
C ALA A 5 2.13 3.52 -8.91
N ASP A 6 3.05 3.64 -9.88
CA ASP A 6 2.88 4.50 -11.05
C ASP A 6 1.68 4.07 -11.89
N LEU A 7 1.53 2.76 -12.15
CA LEU A 7 0.36 2.22 -12.84
C LEU A 7 -0.93 2.56 -12.09
N TYR A 8 -0.97 2.33 -10.78
CA TYR A 8 -2.17 2.56 -9.98
C TYR A 8 -2.58 4.04 -10.02
N THR A 9 -1.64 4.96 -9.81
CA THR A 9 -1.90 6.40 -9.90
C THR A 9 -2.43 6.77 -11.29
N ALA A 10 -1.78 6.30 -12.37
CA ALA A 10 -2.23 6.59 -13.73
C ALA A 10 -3.64 6.02 -14.04
N LEU A 11 -4.00 4.88 -13.45
CA LEU A 11 -5.33 4.27 -13.60
C LEU A 11 -6.42 5.03 -12.83
N ASP A 12 -6.06 5.65 -11.71
CA ASP A 12 -6.96 6.46 -10.88
C ASP A 12 -7.23 7.83 -11.50
N GLU A 13 -6.22 8.43 -12.11
CA GLU A 13 -6.29 9.75 -12.77
C GLU A 13 -7.10 9.76 -14.08
N THR A 14 -7.54 8.60 -14.59
CA THR A 14 -8.28 8.51 -15.84
C THR A 14 -9.63 7.83 -15.68
N ASN A 15 -10.63 8.35 -16.40
CA ASN A 15 -11.95 7.72 -16.54
C ASN A 15 -12.16 7.07 -17.91
N ASN A 16 -11.18 7.16 -18.83
CA ASN A 16 -11.29 6.60 -20.17
C ASN A 16 -10.91 5.11 -20.17
N THR A 17 -11.87 4.25 -20.48
CA THR A 17 -11.68 2.79 -20.52
C THR A 17 -10.53 2.37 -21.44
N ASN A 18 -10.42 2.94 -22.64
CA ASN A 18 -9.35 2.59 -23.58
C ASN A 18 -7.98 3.06 -23.07
N ALA A 19 -7.93 4.19 -22.36
CA ALA A 19 -6.70 4.64 -21.71
C ALA A 19 -6.26 3.66 -20.60
N LYS A 20 -7.20 3.18 -19.77
CA LYS A 20 -6.91 2.15 -18.75
C LYS A 20 -6.37 0.86 -19.37
N VAL A 21 -6.98 0.41 -20.47
CA VAL A 21 -6.50 -0.77 -21.22
C VAL A 21 -5.08 -0.56 -21.73
N ALA A 22 -4.78 0.60 -22.31
CA ALA A 22 -3.43 0.91 -22.79
C ALA A 22 -2.39 0.94 -21.65
N LEU A 23 -2.72 1.57 -20.52
CA LEU A 23 -1.85 1.62 -19.33
C LEU A 23 -1.52 0.21 -18.81
N MET A 24 -2.53 -0.63 -18.66
CA MET A 24 -2.33 -2.02 -18.23
C MET A 24 -1.51 -2.81 -19.25
N ALA A 25 -1.82 -2.68 -20.55
CA ALA A 25 -1.09 -3.38 -21.61
C ALA A 25 0.40 -3.01 -21.62
N ASN A 26 0.72 -1.72 -21.51
CA ASN A 26 2.10 -1.24 -21.44
C ASN A 26 2.81 -1.79 -20.20
N TYR A 27 2.16 -1.75 -19.03
CA TYR A 27 2.75 -2.31 -17.81
C TYR A 27 3.09 -3.80 -17.96
N PHE A 28 2.15 -4.61 -18.48
CA PHE A 28 2.34 -6.06 -18.61
C PHE A 28 3.32 -6.47 -19.71
N GLN A 29 3.69 -5.57 -20.63
CA GLN A 29 4.73 -5.83 -21.63
C GLN A 29 6.13 -5.78 -21.03
N ASP A 30 6.35 -4.87 -20.08
CA ASP A 30 7.68 -4.59 -19.53
C ASP A 30 7.90 -5.22 -18.13
N ALA A 31 6.82 -5.52 -17.40
CA ALA A 31 6.91 -6.04 -16.04
C ALA A 31 7.52 -7.45 -15.99
N PRO A 32 8.42 -7.73 -15.02
CA PRO A 32 8.85 -9.10 -14.71
C PRO A 32 7.65 -10.02 -14.46
N PRO A 33 7.68 -11.29 -14.90
CA PRO A 33 6.55 -12.22 -14.75
C PRO A 33 6.02 -12.35 -13.32
N GLU A 34 6.90 -12.27 -12.32
CA GLU A 34 6.59 -12.35 -10.89
C GLU A 34 5.76 -11.14 -10.43
N ASP A 35 6.19 -9.93 -10.81
CA ASP A 35 5.45 -8.69 -10.54
C ASP A 35 4.12 -8.66 -11.31
N ALA A 36 4.13 -9.07 -12.58
CA ALA A 36 2.95 -9.14 -13.43
C ALA A 36 1.87 -10.07 -12.83
N ALA A 37 2.26 -11.23 -12.30
CA ALA A 37 1.34 -12.16 -11.66
C ALA A 37 0.63 -11.51 -10.45
N TRP A 38 1.39 -10.79 -9.61
CA TRP A 38 0.83 -10.08 -8.46
C TRP A 38 -0.05 -8.90 -8.86
N VAL A 39 0.36 -8.09 -9.83
CA VAL A 39 -0.47 -6.98 -10.33
C VAL A 39 -1.78 -7.51 -10.92
N LEU A 40 -1.74 -8.56 -11.73
CA LEU A 40 -2.95 -9.19 -12.26
C LEU A 40 -3.85 -9.72 -11.14
N HIS A 41 -3.28 -10.35 -10.12
CA HIS A 41 -4.01 -10.80 -8.93
C HIS A 41 -4.76 -9.63 -8.29
N PHE A 42 -4.08 -8.50 -8.04
CA PHE A 42 -4.67 -7.34 -7.40
C PHE A 42 -5.70 -6.61 -8.27
N LEU A 43 -5.43 -6.42 -9.56
CA LEU A 43 -6.37 -5.76 -10.47
C LEU A 43 -7.63 -6.59 -10.75
N SER A 44 -7.54 -7.92 -10.59
CA SER A 44 -8.71 -8.82 -10.65
C SER A 44 -9.58 -8.78 -9.38
N GLY A 45 -9.33 -7.85 -8.46
CA GLY A 45 -10.04 -7.72 -7.20
C GLY A 45 -9.67 -8.78 -6.15
N ARG A 46 -8.66 -9.62 -6.41
CA ARG A 46 -8.18 -10.60 -5.43
C ARG A 46 -7.24 -9.93 -4.45
N ARG A 47 -7.27 -10.41 -3.21
CA ARG A 47 -6.45 -9.89 -2.10
C ARG A 47 -5.95 -11.07 -1.27
N PRO A 48 -4.71 -11.00 -0.75
CA PRO A 48 -4.25 -11.84 0.33
C PRO A 48 -5.19 -11.72 1.54
N ARG A 49 -5.21 -12.76 2.36
CA ARG A 49 -5.92 -12.72 3.63
C ARG A 49 -5.37 -11.56 4.48
N ARG A 50 -6.26 -10.76 5.06
CA ARG A 50 -5.86 -9.58 5.85
C ARG A 50 -4.89 -9.97 6.96
N ALA A 51 -3.65 -9.52 6.84
CA ALA A 51 -2.56 -9.88 7.76
C ALA A 51 -2.62 -9.08 9.07
N VAL A 52 -3.09 -7.83 9.03
CA VAL A 52 -3.08 -6.90 10.17
C VAL A 52 -4.47 -6.34 10.46
N ASN A 53 -4.80 -6.20 11.73
CA ASN A 53 -6.05 -5.58 12.17
C ASN A 53 -6.06 -4.07 11.84
N GLY A 54 -7.08 -3.58 11.13
CA GLY A 54 -7.19 -2.16 10.76
C GLY A 54 -7.13 -1.18 11.95
N ARG A 55 -7.69 -1.54 13.11
CA ARG A 55 -7.58 -0.72 14.33
C ARG A 55 -6.13 -0.59 14.80
N LYS A 56 -5.38 -1.69 14.77
CA LYS A 56 -3.95 -1.69 15.13
C LYS A 56 -3.14 -0.85 14.15
N LEU A 57 -3.44 -0.97 12.86
CA LEU A 57 -2.79 -0.16 11.83
C LEU A 57 -3.02 1.34 12.05
N ALA A 58 -4.25 1.74 12.40
CA ALA A 58 -4.58 3.12 12.76
C ALA A 58 -3.85 3.60 14.02
N GLU A 59 -3.83 2.80 15.09
CA GLU A 59 -3.09 3.10 16.33
C GLU A 59 -1.59 3.32 16.06
N TRP A 60 -0.98 2.46 15.23
CA TRP A 60 0.44 2.58 14.88
C TRP A 60 0.68 3.82 14.02
N ALA A 61 -0.18 4.10 13.04
CA ALA A 61 -0.05 5.29 12.20
C ALA A 61 -0.21 6.59 13.00
N ALA A 62 -1.17 6.65 13.93
CA ALA A 62 -1.36 7.80 14.80
C ALA A 62 -0.11 8.05 15.67
N ALA A 63 0.46 6.98 16.24
CA ALA A 63 1.70 7.07 17.00
C ALA A 63 2.89 7.55 16.15
N GLU A 64 3.08 7.03 14.94
CA GLU A 64 4.17 7.45 14.03
C GLU A 64 3.98 8.89 13.51
N ALA A 65 2.73 9.32 13.31
CA ALA A 65 2.41 10.70 12.92
C ALA A 65 2.45 11.70 14.10
N GLY A 66 2.58 11.22 15.33
CA GLY A 66 2.56 12.06 16.53
C GLY A 66 1.21 12.73 16.79
N VAL A 67 0.11 12.12 16.32
CA VAL A 67 -1.25 12.63 16.51
C VAL A 67 -2.04 11.77 17.49
N PRO A 68 -2.94 12.35 18.29
CA PRO A 68 -3.81 11.57 19.17
C PRO A 68 -4.87 10.79 18.37
N ASP A 69 -5.34 9.67 18.93
CA ASP A 69 -6.31 8.77 18.28
C ASP A 69 -7.57 9.48 17.78
N TRP A 70 -8.09 10.46 18.53
CA TRP A 70 -9.28 11.21 18.13
C TRP A 70 -9.03 12.02 16.84
N LEU A 71 -7.83 12.58 16.66
CA LEU A 71 -7.49 13.36 15.47
C LEU A 71 -7.28 12.44 14.26
N PHE A 72 -6.75 11.23 14.48
CA PHE A 72 -6.73 10.21 13.44
C PHE A 72 -8.17 9.86 13.01
N GLY A 73 -9.08 9.68 13.97
CA GLY A 73 -10.50 9.41 13.72
C GLY A 73 -11.16 10.50 12.85
N GLU A 74 -11.00 11.77 13.22
CA GLU A 74 -11.52 12.90 12.43
C GLU A 74 -10.90 12.96 11.01
N SER A 75 -9.61 12.63 10.90
CA SER A 75 -8.94 12.57 9.59
C SER A 75 -9.50 11.44 8.73
N TYR A 76 -9.75 10.29 9.33
CA TYR A 76 -10.37 9.15 8.65
C TYR A 76 -11.80 9.48 8.21
N ASP A 77 -12.60 10.13 9.05
CA ASP A 77 -13.98 10.51 8.71
C ASP A 77 -14.03 11.51 7.54
N ALA A 78 -13.02 12.37 7.41
CA ALA A 78 -12.89 13.30 6.29
C ALA A 78 -12.44 12.64 4.98
N VAL A 79 -11.55 11.63 5.05
CA VAL A 79 -10.95 10.97 3.88
C VAL A 79 -11.79 9.78 3.40
N GLY A 80 -12.35 9.00 4.31
CA GLY A 80 -13.17 7.82 4.02
C GLY A 80 -12.39 6.54 3.66
N ASP A 81 -11.07 6.61 3.61
CA ASP A 81 -10.18 5.47 3.33
C ASP A 81 -9.01 5.42 4.32
N ILE A 82 -8.83 4.30 5.00
CA ILE A 82 -7.79 4.14 6.01
C ILE A 82 -6.38 4.14 5.38
N ALA A 83 -6.23 3.58 4.18
CA ALA A 83 -4.92 3.53 3.52
C ALA A 83 -4.46 4.94 3.11
N GLU A 84 -5.36 5.73 2.55
CA GLU A 84 -5.14 7.13 2.23
C GLU A 84 -4.90 7.96 3.50
N THR A 85 -5.73 7.80 4.54
CA THR A 85 -5.59 8.52 5.82
C THR A 85 -4.20 8.32 6.43
N ILE A 86 -3.73 7.07 6.51
CA ILE A 86 -2.38 6.76 7.00
C ILE A 86 -1.33 7.41 6.12
N THR A 87 -1.48 7.33 4.81
CA THR A 87 -0.50 7.88 3.86
C THR A 87 -0.39 9.40 3.94
N LEU A 88 -1.51 10.08 4.21
CA LEU A 88 -1.57 11.54 4.38
C LEU A 88 -1.03 12.01 5.73
N LEU A 89 -1.25 11.24 6.81
CA LEU A 89 -0.84 11.63 8.16
C LEU A 89 0.63 11.33 8.45
N LEU A 90 1.19 10.28 7.87
CA LEU A 90 2.57 9.92 8.13
C LEU A 90 3.54 11.00 7.60
N PRO A 91 4.64 11.29 8.33
CA PRO A 91 5.63 12.28 7.90
C PRO A 91 6.15 12.01 6.49
N GLU A 92 6.40 13.08 5.72
CA GLU A 92 7.04 12.96 4.41
C GLU A 92 8.41 12.29 4.51
N THR A 93 8.79 11.56 3.47
CA THR A 93 10.12 10.96 3.34
C THR A 93 10.63 11.20 1.93
N ASP A 94 11.94 11.44 1.83
CA ASP A 94 12.65 11.45 0.55
C ASP A 94 13.10 10.04 0.13
N GLN A 95 12.72 9.01 0.90
CA GLN A 95 13.03 7.62 0.59
C GLN A 95 12.10 7.08 -0.51
N GLU A 96 12.66 6.21 -1.34
CA GLU A 96 11.93 5.44 -2.33
C GLU A 96 12.54 4.04 -2.40
N SER A 97 11.69 3.02 -2.50
CA SER A 97 12.15 1.65 -2.65
C SER A 97 12.13 1.21 -4.11
N ASP A 98 13.28 0.78 -4.62
CA ASP A 98 13.41 0.11 -5.92
C ASP A 98 13.08 -1.39 -5.85
N ARG A 99 12.72 -1.90 -4.66
CA ARG A 99 12.41 -3.32 -4.47
C ARG A 99 11.21 -3.75 -5.36
N PRO A 100 11.30 -4.89 -6.07
CA PRO A 100 10.21 -5.45 -6.87
C PRO A 100 8.92 -5.67 -6.09
N LEU A 101 7.77 -5.66 -6.77
CA LEU A 101 6.48 -5.87 -6.09
C LEU A 101 6.39 -7.26 -5.47
N HIS A 102 6.83 -8.30 -6.18
CA HIS A 102 6.77 -9.67 -5.68
C HIS A 102 7.53 -9.83 -4.37
N GLU A 103 8.72 -9.23 -4.21
CA GLU A 103 9.46 -9.27 -2.95
C GLU A 103 8.71 -8.55 -1.81
N TRP A 104 8.08 -7.41 -2.09
CA TRP A 104 7.22 -6.75 -1.10
C TRP A 104 6.04 -7.63 -0.69
N VAL A 105 5.44 -8.36 -1.62
CA VAL A 105 4.31 -9.23 -1.31
C VAL A 105 4.77 -10.48 -0.56
N GLU A 106 5.72 -11.21 -1.12
CA GLU A 106 6.11 -12.55 -0.66
C GLU A 106 6.97 -12.51 0.60
N GLU A 107 7.88 -11.53 0.72
CA GLU A 107 8.80 -11.46 1.86
C GLU A 107 8.32 -10.53 2.98
N ARG A 108 7.51 -9.52 2.64
CA ARG A 108 7.08 -8.50 3.61
C ARG A 108 5.60 -8.61 3.94
N LEU A 109 4.70 -8.74 2.98
CA LEU A 109 3.25 -8.71 3.24
C LEU A 109 2.72 -10.04 3.77
N LEU A 110 2.90 -11.12 3.01
CA LEU A 110 2.36 -12.45 3.36
C LEU A 110 2.86 -12.95 4.72
N PRO A 111 4.16 -12.81 5.08
CA PRO A 111 4.65 -13.30 6.37
C PRO A 111 4.09 -12.55 7.58
N LEU A 112 3.49 -11.36 7.42
CA LEU A 112 2.93 -10.61 8.55
C LEU A 112 1.85 -11.41 9.29
N GLN A 113 1.08 -12.23 8.59
CA GLN A 113 -0.07 -12.94 9.17
C GLN A 113 0.34 -13.89 10.31
N ASP A 114 1.57 -14.41 10.25
CA ASP A 114 2.09 -15.44 11.17
C ASP A 114 3.00 -14.83 12.27
N ARG A 115 3.24 -13.51 12.23
CA ARG A 115 4.11 -12.80 13.17
C ARG A 115 3.34 -12.32 14.40
N ALA A 116 4.06 -12.19 15.51
CA ALA A 116 3.53 -11.56 16.72
C ALA A 116 3.23 -10.08 16.48
N GLU A 117 2.26 -9.50 17.22
CA GLU A 117 1.82 -8.10 17.04
C GLU A 117 3.00 -7.09 17.07
N GLY A 118 3.96 -7.28 17.97
CA GLY A 118 5.14 -6.41 18.06
C GLY A 118 6.01 -6.44 16.80
N GLU A 119 6.19 -7.63 16.21
CA GLU A 119 6.95 -7.81 14.97
C GLU A 119 6.18 -7.28 13.76
N GLN A 120 4.84 -7.43 13.74
CA GLN A 120 3.99 -6.83 12.72
C GLN A 120 4.13 -5.30 12.74
N ARG A 121 4.02 -4.68 13.93
CA ARG A 121 4.20 -3.23 14.09
C ARG A 121 5.56 -2.79 13.57
N GLN A 122 6.63 -3.43 14.02
CA GLN A 122 7.99 -3.06 13.59
C GLN A 122 8.15 -3.15 12.07
N ALA A 123 7.66 -4.22 11.44
CA ALA A 123 7.76 -4.42 10.00
C ALA A 123 6.96 -3.37 9.20
N ILE A 124 5.80 -2.96 9.70
CA ILE A 124 4.97 -1.92 9.05
C ILE A 124 5.60 -0.55 9.18
N VAL A 125 6.07 -0.18 10.38
CA VAL A 125 6.74 1.11 10.60
C VAL A 125 8.00 1.22 9.75
N GLN A 126 8.79 0.14 9.68
CA GLN A 126 9.94 0.08 8.79
C GLN A 126 9.55 0.26 7.32
N ALA A 127 8.49 -0.40 6.86
CA ALA A 127 8.01 -0.23 5.49
C ALA A 127 7.61 1.23 5.20
N TRP A 128 6.92 1.92 6.11
CA TRP A 128 6.57 3.33 5.92
C TRP A 128 7.78 4.25 5.80
N GLN A 129 8.89 3.93 6.48
CA GLN A 129 10.13 4.71 6.39
C GLN A 129 10.89 4.47 5.08
N GLU A 130 10.77 3.28 4.49
CA GLU A 130 11.44 2.86 3.25
C GLU A 130 10.68 3.24 1.96
N LEU A 131 9.39 3.57 2.06
CA LEU A 131 8.51 3.77 0.92
C LEU A 131 8.20 5.26 0.68
N SER A 132 8.21 5.67 -0.60
CA SER A 132 7.72 6.99 -1.01
C SER A 132 6.21 7.10 -0.84
N ARG A 133 5.65 8.32 -0.88
CA ARG A 133 4.21 8.54 -0.64
C ARG A 133 3.29 7.68 -1.55
N PRO A 134 3.47 7.61 -2.89
CA PRO A 134 2.66 6.71 -3.72
C PRO A 134 2.83 5.24 -3.34
N GLN A 135 4.06 4.81 -3.02
CA GLN A 135 4.32 3.43 -2.64
C GLN A 135 3.68 3.07 -1.28
N ARG A 136 3.71 3.97 -0.30
CA ARG A 136 3.02 3.80 0.99
C ARG A 136 1.52 3.64 0.80
N PHE A 137 0.92 4.44 -0.08
CA PHE A 137 -0.50 4.35 -0.35
C PHE A 137 -0.88 2.95 -0.85
N ILE A 138 -0.15 2.45 -1.85
CA ILE A 138 -0.38 1.09 -2.36
C ILE A 138 -0.09 0.04 -1.29
N TRP A 139 1.01 0.16 -0.55
CA TRP A 139 1.35 -0.77 0.53
C TRP A 139 0.23 -0.87 1.56
N ASN A 140 -0.30 0.29 1.99
CA ASN A 140 -1.43 0.35 2.91
C ASN A 140 -2.70 -0.26 2.30
N LYS A 141 -3.01 -0.01 1.02
CA LYS A 141 -4.12 -0.64 0.31
C LYS A 141 -4.00 -2.17 0.28
N LEU A 142 -2.79 -2.69 0.08
CA LEU A 142 -2.53 -4.13 0.08
C LEU A 142 -2.75 -4.75 1.47
N ILE A 143 -2.40 -4.04 2.55
CA ILE A 143 -2.63 -4.49 3.93
C ILE A 143 -4.12 -4.43 4.31
N THR A 144 -4.80 -3.35 3.96
CA THR A 144 -6.16 -3.07 4.42
C THR A 144 -7.22 -3.81 3.62
N GLY A 145 -6.89 -4.23 2.39
CA GLY A 145 -7.76 -5.00 1.52
C GLY A 145 -8.45 -4.18 0.43
N GLY A 146 -8.18 -2.87 0.35
CA GLY A 146 -8.89 -1.96 -0.54
C GLY A 146 -9.93 -1.14 0.18
#